data_AF-A0A956Y0B1-F1
#
_entry.id   AF-A0A956Y0B1-F1
#
_cell.length_a   1.000
_cell.length_b   1.000
_cell.length_c   1.000
_cell.angle_alpha   90.00
_cell.angle_beta   90.00
_cell.angle_gamma   90.00
#
_symmetry.space_group_name_H-M   'P 1'
#
loop_
_entity.id
_entity.type
_entity.pdbx_description
1 polymer ?
#
loop_
_entity_poly.entity_id
_entity_poly.type
_entity_poly.pdbx_seq_one_letter_code
_entity_poly.pdbx_strand_id
1 'polypeptide(L)'
;MAHENDHQMDNDDIPVGRVLSRREALKLFGGAGLAIFASGALSKVVLAQDATATATDVLVTDCVVRPEMTEGPYFVDALLNRMDIRPDPVLDIVKEGVPLKLKLQVYDVTDATCNPLEGVQVDIWQCDAVGTYSGVEDAGFETLDESWLRGYQVT
;
A
#
# COMPACT_ATOMS: atom_id res chain seq x y z
N MET A 1 -18.83 -52.57 -4.50
CA MET A 1 -18.29 -51.58 -5.45
C MET A 1 -17.79 -50.43 -4.58
N ALA A 2 -16.47 -50.33 -4.47
CA ALA A 2 -15.76 -49.43 -3.58
C ALA A 2 -15.74 -48.00 -4.13
N HIS A 3 -15.67 -47.00 -3.24
CA HIS A 3 -14.48 -46.16 -3.02
C HIS A 3 -14.87 -44.94 -2.18
N GLU A 4 -14.55 -44.99 -0.87
CA GLU A 4 -14.47 -43.82 -0.01
C GLU A 4 -13.11 -43.15 -0.31
N ASN A 5 -13.11 -41.92 -0.81
CA ASN A 5 -11.89 -41.15 -1.06
C ASN A 5 -11.45 -40.50 0.26
N ASP A 6 -10.46 -41.11 0.91
CA ASP A 6 -9.78 -40.55 2.07
C ASP A 6 -8.85 -39.42 1.59
N HIS A 7 -9.20 -38.17 1.91
CA HIS A 7 -8.41 -37.00 1.56
C HIS A 7 -7.21 -36.90 2.52
N GLN A 8 -6.11 -37.56 2.15
CA GLN A 8 -4.86 -37.49 2.87
C GLN A 8 -4.29 -36.06 2.78
N MET A 9 -4.34 -35.33 3.90
CA MET A 9 -3.65 -34.05 4.06
C MET A 9 -2.14 -34.33 4.14
N ASP A 10 -1.41 -34.00 3.08
CA ASP A 10 0.05 -33.99 3.10
C ASP A 10 0.52 -32.95 4.13
N ASN A 11 1.28 -33.43 5.11
CA ASN A 11 1.84 -32.62 6.18
C ASN A 11 3.30 -32.29 5.80
N ASP A 12 3.47 -31.21 5.02
CA ASP A 12 4.77 -30.75 4.51
C ASP A 12 5.58 -29.96 5.55
N ASP A 13 5.04 -29.74 6.76
CA ASP A 13 5.65 -28.92 7.81
C ASP A 13 6.73 -29.65 8.64
N ILE A 14 7.36 -30.69 8.08
CA ILE A 14 8.48 -31.36 8.73
C ILE A 14 9.78 -30.58 8.47
N PRO A 15 10.39 -29.93 9.49
CA PRO A 15 11.64 -29.22 9.29
C PRO A 15 12.75 -30.20 8.91
N VAL A 16 13.22 -30.11 7.67
CA VAL A 16 14.34 -30.90 7.15
C VAL A 16 15.65 -30.24 7.56
N GLY A 17 16.28 -30.73 8.63
CA GLY A 17 17.63 -30.32 9.03
C GLY A 17 17.73 -29.67 10.41
N ARG A 18 18.94 -29.26 10.78
CA ARG A 18 19.23 -28.68 12.09
C ARG A 18 18.85 -27.20 12.09
N VAL A 19 17.75 -26.86 12.75
CA VAL A 19 17.37 -25.46 13.01
C VAL A 19 18.39 -24.83 13.95
N LEU A 20 19.14 -23.84 13.46
CA LEU A 20 20.10 -23.10 14.28
C LEU A 20 19.35 -22.27 15.32
N SER A 21 19.79 -22.38 16.58
CA SER A 21 19.26 -21.50 17.63
C SER A 21 19.75 -20.06 17.41
N ARG A 22 18.97 -19.08 17.88
CA ARG A 22 19.37 -17.64 17.86
C ARG A 22 20.77 -17.41 18.43
N ARG A 23 21.15 -18.17 19.46
CA ARG A 23 22.46 -18.10 20.11
C ARG A 23 23.60 -18.64 19.22
N GLU A 24 23.33 -19.62 18.37
CA GLU A 24 24.31 -20.16 17.42
C GLU A 24 24.50 -19.23 16.21
N ALA A 25 23.43 -18.63 15.71
CA ALA A 25 23.52 -17.60 14.67
C ALA A 25 24.37 -16.40 15.15
N LEU A 26 24.16 -15.94 16.39
CA LEU A 26 24.96 -14.86 16.99
C LEU A 26 26.45 -15.23 17.15
N LYS A 27 26.78 -16.50 17.43
CA LYS A 27 28.18 -16.95 17.46
C LYS A 27 28.83 -16.95 16.07
N LEU A 28 28.06 -17.28 15.03
CA LEU A 28 28.55 -17.30 13.65
C LEU A 28 28.84 -15.88 13.14
N PHE A 29 27.95 -14.91 13.42
CA PHE A 29 28.12 -13.53 12.98
C PHE A 29 29.01 -12.69 13.90
N GLY A 30 29.08 -13.00 15.20
CA GLY A 30 29.93 -12.29 16.16
C GLY A 30 31.44 -12.54 15.99
N GLY A 31 31.84 -13.61 15.30
CA GLY A 31 33.25 -13.97 15.11
C GLY A 31 33.98 -13.23 13.98
N ALA A 32 33.26 -12.59 13.05
CA ALA A 32 33.87 -11.97 11.85
C ALA A 32 34.29 -10.49 12.04
N GLY A 33 33.94 -9.85 13.16
CA GLY A 33 34.09 -8.40 13.35
C GLY A 33 35.45 -7.90 13.85
N LEU A 34 36.39 -8.77 14.21
CA LEU A 34 37.65 -8.38 14.86
C LEU A 34 38.91 -8.46 13.98
N ALA A 35 38.79 -8.86 12.71
CA ALA A 35 39.96 -9.09 11.85
C ALA A 35 40.40 -7.88 10.99
N ILE A 36 39.72 -6.73 11.05
CA ILE A 36 39.99 -5.59 10.13
C ILE A 36 40.80 -4.45 10.78
N PHE A 37 41.16 -4.53 12.07
CA PHE A 37 41.87 -3.44 12.76
C PHE A 37 43.38 -3.67 13.01
N ALA A 38 44.04 -4.57 12.28
CA ALA A 38 45.45 -4.93 12.53
C ALA A 38 46.44 -4.59 11.40
N SER A 39 46.04 -3.89 10.34
CA SER A 39 47.00 -3.43 9.33
C SER A 39 46.69 -2.01 8.91
N GLY A 40 47.34 -1.06 9.58
CA GLY A 40 47.44 0.32 9.15
C GLY A 40 48.15 0.40 7.80
N ALA A 41 47.39 0.59 6.74
CA ALA A 41 47.89 1.01 5.45
C ALA A 41 46.79 1.85 4.77
N LEU A 42 46.80 3.15 5.04
CA LEU A 42 46.03 4.15 4.29
C LEU A 42 46.67 4.33 2.91
N SER A 43 46.40 3.39 2.00
CA SER A 43 46.72 3.57 0.59
C SER A 43 45.57 4.33 -0.07
N LYS A 44 45.81 5.62 -0.35
CA LYS A 44 44.95 6.48 -1.16
C LYS A 44 44.71 5.81 -2.51
N VAL A 45 43.51 5.28 -2.71
CA VAL A 45 43.02 4.89 -4.03
C VAL A 45 42.19 6.05 -4.55
N VAL A 46 42.84 6.95 -5.30
CA VAL A 46 42.14 7.90 -6.17
C VAL A 46 41.87 7.16 -7.47
N LEU A 47 40.64 6.69 -7.64
CA LEU A 47 40.12 6.30 -8.94
C LEU A 47 39.38 7.50 -9.50
N ALA A 48 39.96 8.10 -10.54
CA ALA A 48 39.21 8.96 -11.44
C ALA A 48 38.17 8.10 -12.16
N GLN A 49 36.89 8.46 -12.04
CA GLN A 49 35.83 7.95 -12.90
C GLN A 49 35.13 9.15 -13.53
N ASP A 50 35.56 9.48 -14.74
CA ASP A 50 34.65 10.08 -15.71
C ASP A 50 33.63 9.01 -16.07
N ALA A 51 32.43 9.14 -15.54
CA ALA A 51 31.28 8.35 -15.92
C ALA A 51 30.16 9.31 -16.32
N THR A 52 30.13 9.69 -17.60
CA THR A 52 28.88 10.03 -18.28
C THR A 52 28.04 8.75 -18.39
N ALA A 53 27.39 8.40 -17.28
CA ALA A 53 26.32 7.42 -17.28
C ALA A 53 25.04 8.16 -17.66
N THR A 54 24.68 8.12 -18.94
CA THR A 54 23.26 8.28 -19.31
C THR A 54 22.56 6.99 -18.89
N ALA A 55 22.32 6.86 -17.59
CA ALA A 55 21.41 5.86 -17.07
C ALA A 55 20.01 6.37 -17.36
N THR A 56 19.48 6.05 -18.55
CA THR A 56 18.03 5.89 -18.68
C THR A 56 17.70 4.56 -18.01
N ASP A 57 17.84 4.54 -16.68
CA ASP A 57 17.23 3.51 -15.85
C ASP A 57 15.74 3.82 -15.88
N VAL A 58 15.07 3.34 -16.93
CA VAL A 58 13.64 3.10 -16.82
C VAL A 58 13.53 1.97 -15.82
N LEU A 59 13.50 2.36 -14.54
CA LEU A 59 12.87 1.55 -13.51
C LEU A 59 11.46 1.31 -14.04
N VAL A 60 11.26 0.21 -14.75
CA VAL A 60 9.94 -0.38 -14.89
C VAL A 60 9.58 -0.73 -13.46
N THR A 61 8.96 0.25 -12.80
CA THR A 61 8.33 0.06 -11.51
C THR A 61 7.36 -1.08 -11.78
N ASP A 62 7.60 -2.21 -11.11
CA ASP A 62 6.79 -3.41 -11.29
C ASP A 62 5.32 -2.99 -11.12
N CYS A 63 4.61 -3.07 -12.22
CA CYS A 63 3.35 -2.37 -12.44
C CYS A 63 2.23 -3.32 -12.10
N VAL A 64 2.22 -3.67 -10.82
CA VAL A 64 1.42 -4.77 -10.34
C VAL A 64 -0.02 -4.30 -10.21
N VAL A 65 -0.93 -5.05 -10.84
CA VAL A 65 -2.37 -4.85 -10.73
C VAL A 65 -2.76 -4.80 -9.25
N ARG A 66 -3.49 -3.75 -8.87
CA ARG A 66 -4.06 -3.65 -7.52
C ARG A 66 -5.28 -4.57 -7.44
N PRO A 67 -5.42 -5.38 -6.38
CA PRO A 67 -6.59 -6.21 -6.20
C PRO A 67 -7.83 -5.32 -6.05
N GLU A 68 -8.93 -5.76 -6.65
CA GLU A 68 -10.24 -5.15 -6.41
C GLU A 68 -10.78 -5.54 -5.04
N MET A 69 -11.62 -4.68 -4.48
CA MET A 69 -12.36 -4.89 -3.24
C MET A 69 -13.83 -4.60 -3.50
N THR A 70 -14.72 -5.21 -2.72
CA THR A 70 -16.15 -4.88 -2.78
C THR A 70 -16.40 -3.44 -2.32
N GLU A 71 -17.27 -2.71 -3.02
CA GLU A 71 -17.67 -1.33 -2.72
C GLU A 71 -18.27 -1.15 -1.30
N GLY A 72 -19.05 -2.13 -0.85
CA GLY A 72 -19.79 -2.05 0.41
C GLY A 72 -21.07 -1.21 0.29
N PRO A 73 -21.85 -1.09 1.39
CA PRO A 73 -23.21 -0.52 1.34
C PRO A 73 -23.26 1.00 1.42
N TYR A 74 -22.13 1.69 1.61
CA TYR A 74 -22.08 3.13 1.91
C TYR A 74 -21.61 3.99 0.74
N PHE A 75 -21.50 3.43 -0.46
CA PHE A 75 -21.28 4.25 -1.64
C PHE A 75 -22.55 5.04 -1.97
N VAL A 76 -22.36 6.32 -2.28
CA VAL A 76 -23.42 7.25 -2.68
C VAL A 76 -22.83 8.10 -3.80
N ASP A 77 -23.46 8.08 -4.98
CA ASP A 77 -23.05 8.89 -6.11
C ASP A 77 -23.50 10.35 -5.92
N ALA A 78 -22.75 11.06 -5.05
CA ALA A 78 -23.04 12.43 -4.66
C ALA A 78 -22.55 13.47 -5.69
N LEU A 79 -21.73 13.05 -6.68
CA LEU A 79 -21.16 13.92 -7.72
C LEU A 79 -20.48 15.19 -7.18
N LEU A 80 -19.72 15.07 -6.08
CA LEU A 80 -19.03 16.19 -5.42
C LEU A 80 -17.57 16.33 -5.89
N ASN A 81 -17.31 17.20 -6.87
CA ASN A 81 -15.94 17.50 -7.32
C ASN A 81 -15.20 18.43 -6.33
N ARG A 82 -14.41 17.85 -5.42
CA ARG A 82 -13.70 18.61 -4.38
C ARG A 82 -12.52 17.83 -3.79
N MET A 83 -11.43 18.55 -3.52
CA MET A 83 -10.24 17.97 -2.90
C MET A 83 -10.35 17.87 -1.37
N ASP A 84 -10.97 18.86 -0.73
CA ASP A 84 -11.22 18.82 0.72
C ASP A 84 -12.63 18.27 0.97
N ILE A 85 -12.67 17.01 1.37
CA ILE A 85 -13.93 16.31 1.63
C ILE A 85 -14.43 16.50 3.07
N ARG A 86 -13.65 17.08 4.00
CA ARG A 86 -14.03 17.16 5.43
C ARG A 86 -15.30 17.97 5.69
N PRO A 87 -15.55 19.10 5.01
CA PRO A 87 -16.77 19.87 5.20
C PRO A 87 -17.98 19.23 4.54
N ASP A 88 -19.16 19.53 5.05
CA ASP A 88 -20.41 19.41 4.32
C ASP A 88 -20.56 20.60 3.36
N PRO A 89 -20.96 20.40 2.08
CA PRO A 89 -21.10 21.49 1.13
C PRO A 89 -22.28 22.44 1.41
N VAL A 90 -23.25 22.03 2.23
CA VAL A 90 -24.50 22.78 2.47
C VAL A 90 -24.67 23.14 3.95
N LEU A 91 -24.36 22.21 4.86
CA LEU A 91 -24.78 22.29 6.26
C LEU A 91 -23.82 23.05 7.19
N ASP A 92 -22.73 23.65 6.68
CA ASP A 92 -21.68 24.31 7.47
C ASP A 92 -21.12 23.44 8.63
N ILE A 93 -21.07 22.12 8.39
CA ILE A 93 -20.52 21.12 9.30
C ILE A 93 -19.14 20.71 8.78
N VAL A 94 -18.16 20.53 9.66
CA VAL A 94 -16.86 19.96 9.31
C VAL A 94 -16.56 18.80 10.25
N LYS A 95 -16.10 17.67 9.70
CA LYS A 95 -15.74 16.51 10.52
C LYS A 95 -14.34 16.65 11.12
N GLU A 96 -14.29 16.44 12.44
CA GLU A 96 -13.05 16.43 13.22
C GLU A 96 -12.23 15.15 12.97
N GLY A 97 -10.92 15.27 13.11
CA GLY A 97 -9.99 14.15 12.91
C GLY A 97 -8.56 14.61 12.64
N VAL A 98 -7.66 13.64 12.42
CA VAL A 98 -6.28 13.94 11.99
C VAL A 98 -6.27 14.14 10.47
N PRO A 99 -5.85 15.30 9.95
CA PRO A 99 -5.87 15.55 8.50
C PRO A 99 -4.93 14.60 7.74
N LEU A 100 -5.47 13.93 6.71
CA LEU A 100 -4.72 13.13 5.74
C LEU A 100 -4.70 13.83 4.39
N LYS A 101 -3.51 14.04 3.82
CA LYS A 101 -3.35 14.43 2.42
C LYS A 101 -3.11 13.18 1.58
N LEU A 102 -4.14 12.73 0.89
CA LEU A 102 -4.07 11.57 0.02
C LEU A 102 -3.80 12.00 -1.42
N LYS A 103 -2.75 11.45 -2.02
CA LYS A 103 -2.45 11.60 -3.46
C LYS A 103 -2.50 10.22 -4.09
N LEU A 104 -3.44 10.02 -5.00
CA LEU A 104 -3.55 8.83 -5.82
C LEU A 104 -2.97 9.12 -7.20
N GLN A 105 -2.35 8.12 -7.79
CA GLN A 105 -1.91 8.12 -9.18
C GLN A 105 -2.48 6.86 -9.81
N VAL A 106 -3.24 7.04 -10.89
CA VAL A 106 -3.85 5.95 -11.62
C VAL A 106 -3.00 5.69 -12.86
N TYR A 107 -2.69 4.42 -13.08
CA TYR A 107 -1.89 3.98 -14.21
C TYR A 107 -2.66 2.93 -14.98
N ASP A 108 -2.54 2.97 -16.30
CA ASP A 108 -2.90 1.87 -17.17
C ASP A 108 -1.86 0.75 -16.99
N VAL A 109 -2.34 -0.49 -16.86
CA VAL A 109 -1.54 -1.71 -16.68
C VAL A 109 -1.73 -2.69 -17.85
N THR A 110 -2.44 -2.27 -18.90
CA THR A 110 -2.64 -3.07 -20.11
C THR A 110 -1.34 -3.17 -20.91
N ASP A 111 -1.18 -4.30 -21.62
CA ASP A 111 -0.04 -4.58 -22.50
C ASP A 111 1.35 -4.40 -21.85
N ALA A 112 1.42 -4.61 -20.52
CA ALA A 112 2.62 -4.35 -19.71
C ALA A 112 3.17 -2.92 -19.81
N THR A 113 2.28 -1.95 -20.12
CA THR A 113 2.56 -0.51 -20.05
C THR A 113 2.18 0.03 -18.68
N CYS A 114 2.75 1.18 -18.30
CA CYS A 114 2.55 1.84 -16.99
C CYS A 114 2.38 3.33 -17.18
N ASN A 115 1.50 3.68 -18.09
CA ASN A 115 1.28 5.07 -18.45
C ASN A 115 0.27 5.66 -17.46
N PRO A 116 0.48 6.89 -16.97
CA PRO A 116 -0.55 7.60 -16.22
C PRO A 116 -1.86 7.60 -17.01
N LEU A 117 -2.95 7.22 -16.35
CA LEU A 117 -4.28 7.22 -16.93
C LEU A 117 -4.92 8.58 -16.66
N GLU A 118 -5.19 9.34 -17.71
CA GLU A 118 -5.75 10.70 -17.64
C GLU A 118 -7.27 10.69 -17.78
N GLY A 119 -7.95 11.68 -17.19
CA GLY A 119 -9.38 11.87 -17.39
C GLY A 119 -10.28 10.86 -16.68
N VAL A 120 -9.74 10.05 -15.77
CA VAL A 120 -10.54 9.10 -14.98
C VAL A 120 -11.02 9.71 -13.68
N GLN A 121 -12.27 9.42 -13.34
CA GLN A 121 -12.86 9.84 -12.07
C GLN A 121 -12.45 8.88 -10.95
N VAL A 122 -12.02 9.45 -9.83
CA VAL A 122 -11.66 8.74 -8.60
C VAL A 122 -12.56 9.24 -7.47
N ASP A 123 -13.53 8.42 -7.10
CA ASP A 123 -14.44 8.67 -5.97
C ASP A 123 -13.85 8.15 -4.66
N ILE A 124 -13.98 8.95 -3.60
CA ILE A 124 -13.55 8.61 -2.26
C ILE A 124 -14.67 8.95 -1.28
N TRP A 125 -14.96 7.99 -0.41
CA TRP A 125 -15.86 8.15 0.74
C TRP A 125 -15.27 7.43 1.95
N GLN A 126 -15.52 7.96 3.14
CA GLN A 126 -15.16 7.30 4.40
C GLN A 126 -16.13 7.65 5.53
N CYS A 127 -16.08 6.89 6.62
CA CYS A 127 -16.72 7.26 7.87
C CYS A 127 -15.96 8.38 8.59
N ASP A 128 -16.59 9.08 9.53
CA ASP A 128 -15.89 9.96 10.47
C ASP A 128 -15.14 9.16 11.56
N ALA A 129 -14.50 9.87 12.50
CA ALA A 129 -13.65 9.27 13.53
C ALA A 129 -14.38 8.30 14.48
N VAL A 130 -15.72 8.31 14.52
CA VAL A 130 -16.54 7.40 15.34
C VAL A 130 -17.21 6.30 14.53
N GLY A 131 -16.99 6.26 13.21
CA GLY A 131 -17.50 5.21 12.33
C GLY A 131 -18.83 5.52 11.65
N THR A 132 -19.32 6.77 11.70
CA THR A 132 -20.56 7.19 11.01
C THR A 132 -20.25 7.55 9.55
N TYR A 133 -21.09 7.10 8.61
CA TYR A 133 -21.04 7.50 7.20
C TYR A 133 -22.12 8.55 6.92
N SER A 134 -21.85 9.51 6.03
CA SER A 134 -22.82 10.52 5.56
C SER A 134 -23.72 9.99 4.45
N GLY A 135 -24.88 10.61 4.20
CA GLY A 135 -25.74 10.32 3.05
C GLY A 135 -26.44 8.97 3.11
N VAL A 136 -26.48 8.34 4.29
CA VAL A 136 -27.01 6.99 4.49
C VAL A 136 -27.76 6.89 5.83
N GLU A 137 -28.55 5.84 5.96
CA GLU A 137 -29.20 5.41 7.20
C GLU A 137 -28.67 4.02 7.57
N ASP A 138 -28.34 3.82 8.85
CA ASP A 138 -27.91 2.53 9.39
C ASP A 138 -28.32 2.38 10.87
N ALA A 139 -28.18 1.17 11.41
CA ALA A 139 -28.43 0.88 12.81
C ALA A 139 -27.49 1.68 13.73
N GLY A 140 -27.97 2.83 14.19
CA GLY A 140 -27.27 3.70 15.14
C GLY A 140 -27.05 5.13 14.65
N PHE A 141 -27.34 5.45 13.39
CA PHE A 141 -27.25 6.81 12.86
C PHE A 141 -28.08 7.00 11.58
N GLU A 142 -28.52 8.24 11.35
CA GLU A 142 -29.21 8.66 10.13
C GLU A 142 -28.58 9.99 9.68
N THR A 143 -28.11 10.05 8.44
CA THR A 143 -27.36 11.19 7.90
C THR A 143 -27.74 11.48 6.43
N LEU A 144 -28.96 11.12 6.03
CA LEU A 144 -29.42 11.13 4.64
C LEU A 144 -29.22 12.49 3.93
N ASP A 145 -29.34 13.59 4.68
CA ASP A 145 -29.18 14.96 4.17
C ASP A 145 -27.74 15.51 4.28
N GLU A 146 -26.79 14.69 4.74
CA GLU A 146 -25.40 15.08 4.96
C GLU A 146 -24.48 14.52 3.86
N SER A 147 -23.40 15.22 3.54
CA SER A 147 -22.51 14.90 2.41
C SER A 147 -21.03 15.18 2.69
N TRP A 148 -20.64 15.34 3.96
CA TRP A 148 -19.23 15.38 4.39
C TRP A 148 -18.48 14.06 4.14
N LEU A 149 -17.15 14.12 4.11
CA LEU A 149 -16.21 13.03 3.84
C LEU A 149 -16.48 12.21 2.57
N ARG A 150 -17.04 12.87 1.56
CA ARG A 150 -17.30 12.32 0.21
C ARG A 150 -16.83 13.29 -0.86
N GLY A 151 -16.22 12.78 -1.92
CA GLY A 151 -15.89 13.58 -3.09
C GLY A 151 -15.13 12.80 -4.14
N TYR A 152 -15.03 13.39 -5.32
CA TYR A 152 -14.26 12.84 -6.43
C TYR A 152 -13.29 13.87 -6.99
N GLN A 153 -12.26 13.36 -7.65
CA GLN A 153 -11.39 14.14 -8.55
C GLN A 153 -11.21 13.41 -9.86
N VAL A 154 -10.81 14.16 -10.89
CA VAL A 154 -10.37 13.60 -12.17
C VAL A 154 -8.84 13.68 -12.21
N THR A 155 -8.19 12.60 -12.63
CA THR A 155 -6.73 12.49 -12.81
C THR A 155 -6.20 13.35 -13.95
#